data_AF-A0A2L2YP71-F1
#
_entry.id   AF-A0A2L2YP71-F1
#
_cell.length_a   1.000
_cell.length_b   1.000
_cell.length_c   1.000
_cell.angle_alpha   90.00
_cell.angle_beta   90.00
_cell.angle_gamma   90.00
#
_symmetry.space_group_name_H-M   'P 1'
#
loop_
_entity.id
_entity.type
_entity.pdbx_description
1 polymer ?
#
loop_
_entity_poly.entity_id
_entity_poly.type
_entity_poly.pdbx_seq_one_letter_code
_entity_poly.pdbx_strand_id
1 'polypeptide(L)'
;ISKVLNTLELIMRNLKVRGGKNRCKTRHLKDFYSTVNVHQFTSGVRMGKYCYDLVIKCIASHRYEEAIKLYWILCHDKTIIDHARFKVGIILLMNMEIQDKNDCLLSFFRSMLNALHLNMNEVLLEFIMCAFKCEIPEIQTQVKEFKNRKILSTYKKHDKDSILDDYMVLLEWCNSFSGDMNRSQSQTNKEVTKLKKYTEDSDMFILQLIKLMELCDRQYEIENELQNYVENNPDNINALIYICTYLYHRHPNSEKLINYLEILAEKCISDVRTLWLIEIWQEKGVSSLKILNYCFMFLDYPTNGENIKAWKALWKNLTEAQQDSIDDFEIYSLWKSRRRSWMWMYFNPQKLPVTQSKDKLIAYKVAFLLMFSDGKKYIKKVFKYHPATFELGKSLKNFTCVDDRQFIK
;
A
#
# COMPACT_ATOMS: atom_id res chain seq x y z
N ILE A 1 -4.89 -14.88 -20.38
CA ILE A 1 -3.85 -13.85 -20.17
C ILE A 1 -2.54 -14.22 -20.89
N SER A 2 -1.95 -15.39 -20.66
CA SER A 2 -0.72 -15.84 -21.38
C SER A 2 -0.83 -15.76 -22.91
N LYS A 3 -1.94 -16.21 -23.52
CA LYS A 3 -2.16 -16.06 -24.97
C LYS A 3 -2.23 -14.59 -25.44
N VAL A 4 -2.80 -13.70 -24.63
CA VAL A 4 -2.90 -12.25 -24.95
C VAL A 4 -1.52 -11.60 -24.84
N LEU A 5 -0.75 -11.95 -23.82
CA LEU A 5 0.62 -11.47 -23.64
C LEU A 5 1.56 -11.95 -24.76
N ASN A 6 1.44 -13.21 -25.19
CA ASN A 6 2.21 -13.73 -26.33
C ASN A 6 1.86 -13.00 -27.64
N THR A 7 0.56 -12.71 -27.86
CA THR A 7 0.12 -11.91 -29.01
C THR A 7 0.64 -10.47 -28.92
N LEU A 8 0.66 -9.88 -27.73
CA LEU A 8 1.18 -8.52 -27.51
C LEU A 8 2.70 -8.43 -27.66
N GLU A 9 3.46 -9.43 -27.22
CA GLU A 9 4.91 -9.50 -27.46
C GLU A 9 5.23 -9.66 -28.94
N LEU A 10 4.40 -10.39 -29.69
CA LEU A 10 4.52 -10.47 -31.14
C LEU A 10 4.20 -9.13 -31.83
N ILE A 11 3.18 -8.41 -31.36
CA ILE A 11 2.84 -7.06 -31.84
C ILE A 11 3.99 -6.08 -31.55
N MET A 12 4.55 -6.11 -30.34
CA MET A 12 5.68 -5.27 -29.94
C MET A 12 6.96 -5.57 -30.72
N ARG A 13 7.26 -6.84 -31.01
CA ARG A 13 8.38 -7.23 -31.88
C ARG A 13 8.22 -6.66 -33.30
N ASN A 14 7.01 -6.72 -33.86
CA ASN A 14 6.73 -6.18 -35.19
C ASN A 14 6.74 -4.65 -35.26
N LEU A 15 6.38 -3.96 -34.17
CA LEU A 15 6.47 -2.50 -34.09
C LEU A 15 7.91 -2.00 -33.96
N LYS A 16 8.80 -2.72 -33.25
CA LYS A 16 10.24 -2.40 -33.19
C LYS A 16 10.95 -2.47 -34.53
N VAL A 17 10.52 -3.37 -35.43
CA VAL A 17 11.10 -3.50 -36.79
C VAL A 17 10.79 -2.29 -37.68
N ARG A 18 9.75 -1.49 -37.37
CA ARG A 18 9.36 -0.30 -38.15
C ARG A 18 10.27 0.94 -37.97
N GLY A 19 11.26 0.89 -37.07
CA GLY A 19 12.29 1.94 -36.97
C GLY A 19 13.25 2.00 -38.17
N GLY A 20 13.28 0.95 -39.01
CA GLY A 20 14.03 0.90 -40.26
C GLY A 20 13.13 1.12 -41.46
N LYS A 21 13.42 2.14 -42.26
CA LYS A 21 12.76 2.42 -43.55
C LYS A 21 12.72 1.16 -44.43
N ASN A 22 11.54 0.56 -44.64
CA ASN A 22 11.22 -0.13 -45.89
C ASN A 22 9.71 -0.35 -46.04
N ARG A 23 9.16 0.16 -47.15
CA ARG A 23 7.81 -0.11 -47.63
C ARG A 23 7.79 -1.52 -48.22
N CYS A 24 7.21 -2.50 -47.52
CA CYS A 24 6.84 -3.76 -48.17
C CYS A 24 5.47 -4.30 -47.68
N LYS A 25 4.52 -4.27 -48.62
CA LYS A 25 3.33 -5.10 -48.85
C LYS A 25 2.46 -5.51 -47.64
N THR A 26 1.41 -4.71 -47.46
CA THR A 26 0.19 -4.84 -46.63
C THR A 26 -0.64 -6.13 -46.76
N ARG A 27 -0.18 -7.18 -47.46
CA ARG A 27 -0.99 -8.40 -47.67
C ARG A 27 -0.92 -9.40 -46.50
N HIS A 28 0.22 -9.57 -45.83
CA HIS A 28 0.34 -10.56 -44.74
C HIS A 28 -0.33 -10.15 -43.42
N LEU A 29 -0.65 -8.87 -43.20
CA LEU A 29 -1.39 -8.40 -42.03
C LEU A 29 -2.87 -8.82 -42.08
N LYS A 30 -3.48 -8.86 -43.27
CA LYS A 30 -4.90 -9.20 -43.43
C LYS A 30 -5.19 -10.66 -43.06
N ASP A 31 -4.27 -11.55 -43.43
CA ASP A 31 -4.36 -12.98 -43.11
C ASP A 31 -4.01 -13.25 -41.63
N PHE A 32 -3.12 -12.46 -41.02
CA PHE A 32 -2.75 -12.59 -39.60
C PHE A 32 -3.88 -12.14 -38.65
N TYR A 33 -4.66 -11.13 -39.02
CA TYR A 33 -5.86 -10.72 -38.29
C TYR A 33 -7.04 -11.71 -38.43
N SER A 34 -6.98 -12.65 -39.39
CA SER A 34 -8.03 -13.66 -39.59
C SER A 34 -7.81 -14.96 -38.79
N THR A 35 -6.57 -15.30 -38.43
CA THR A 35 -6.24 -16.57 -37.75
C THR A 35 -6.30 -16.49 -36.22
N VAL A 36 -6.13 -15.30 -35.65
CA VAL A 36 -6.49 -15.03 -34.26
C VAL A 36 -7.96 -14.58 -34.28
N ASN A 37 -8.77 -15.02 -33.32
CA ASN A 37 -10.19 -14.66 -33.16
C ASN A 37 -10.36 -13.15 -32.84
N VAL A 38 -9.90 -12.29 -33.76
CA VAL A 38 -9.84 -10.82 -33.67
C VAL A 38 -11.10 -10.21 -34.29
N HIS A 39 -12.04 -11.02 -34.77
CA HIS A 39 -13.37 -10.55 -35.17
C HIS A 39 -14.15 -9.86 -34.03
N GLN A 40 -13.78 -10.09 -32.76
CA GLN A 40 -14.29 -9.28 -31.62
C GLN A 40 -13.62 -7.90 -31.46
N PHE A 41 -12.51 -7.63 -32.16
CA PHE A 41 -11.79 -6.34 -32.13
C PHE A 41 -12.00 -5.51 -33.40
N THR A 42 -12.64 -6.06 -34.43
CA THR A 42 -12.95 -5.35 -35.68
C THR A 42 -14.33 -4.69 -35.69
N SER A 43 -15.17 -4.94 -34.68
CA SER A 43 -16.50 -4.33 -34.55
C SER A 43 -16.49 -3.19 -33.53
N GLY A 44 -16.01 -2.00 -33.93
CA GLY A 44 -16.34 -0.70 -33.29
C GLY A 44 -16.05 -0.48 -31.80
N VAL A 45 -15.55 -1.47 -31.05
CA VAL A 45 -15.23 -1.38 -29.63
C VAL A 45 -13.78 -0.91 -29.49
N ARG A 46 -13.63 0.27 -28.87
CA ARG A 46 -12.37 1.01 -28.70
C ARG A 46 -11.32 0.13 -28.00
N MET A 47 -10.33 -0.35 -28.75
CA MET A 47 -9.19 -1.13 -28.26
C MET A 47 -8.58 -0.51 -26.98
N GLY A 48 -8.52 0.82 -26.91
CA GLY A 48 -8.04 1.55 -25.75
C GLY A 48 -8.80 1.29 -24.45
N LYS A 49 -10.13 1.12 -24.48
CA LYS A 49 -10.91 0.80 -23.28
C LYS A 49 -10.56 -0.60 -22.76
N TYR A 50 -10.47 -1.57 -23.66
CA TYR A 50 -10.12 -2.94 -23.29
C TYR A 50 -8.69 -3.04 -22.75
N CYS A 51 -7.74 -2.37 -23.38
CA CYS A 51 -6.37 -2.27 -22.86
C CYS A 51 -6.35 -1.58 -21.48
N TYR A 52 -7.18 -0.56 -21.25
CA TYR A 52 -7.23 0.15 -19.97
C TYR A 52 -7.72 -0.78 -18.87
N ASP A 53 -8.83 -1.49 -19.10
CA ASP A 53 -9.36 -2.47 -18.15
C ASP A 53 -8.35 -3.57 -17.81
N LEU A 54 -7.56 -4.00 -18.79
CA LEU A 54 -6.48 -4.95 -18.57
C LEU A 54 -5.32 -4.37 -17.75
N VAL A 55 -4.93 -3.11 -18.00
CA VAL A 55 -3.91 -2.42 -17.19
C VAL A 55 -4.37 -2.30 -15.74
N ILE A 56 -5.60 -1.87 -15.50
CA ILE A 56 -6.16 -1.76 -14.15
C ILE A 56 -6.18 -3.12 -13.45
N LYS A 57 -6.56 -4.20 -14.15
CA LYS A 57 -6.49 -5.57 -13.59
C LYS A 57 -5.07 -6.01 -13.25
N CYS A 58 -4.08 -5.67 -14.08
CA CYS A 58 -2.69 -5.96 -13.80
C CYS A 58 -2.18 -5.17 -12.58
N ILE A 59 -2.48 -3.86 -12.50
CA ILE A 59 -2.17 -3.01 -11.34
C ILE A 59 -2.78 -3.57 -10.06
N ALA A 60 -4.08 -3.91 -10.08
CA ALA A 60 -4.77 -4.48 -8.93
C ALA A 60 -4.23 -5.86 -8.51
N SER A 61 -3.50 -6.54 -9.40
CA SER A 61 -2.84 -7.82 -9.11
C SER A 61 -1.33 -7.67 -8.85
N HIS A 62 -0.81 -6.44 -8.68
CA HIS A 62 0.61 -6.12 -8.51
C HIS A 62 1.52 -6.63 -9.64
N ARG A 63 0.99 -6.77 -10.85
CA ARG A 63 1.72 -7.21 -12.06
C ARG A 63 2.14 -6.02 -12.90
N TYR A 64 3.09 -5.25 -12.38
CA TYR A 64 3.48 -3.93 -12.93
C TYR A 64 4.24 -4.03 -14.25
N GLU A 65 5.04 -5.08 -14.47
CA GLU A 65 5.75 -5.31 -15.73
C GLU A 65 4.81 -5.57 -16.91
N GLU A 66 3.75 -6.34 -16.71
CA GLU A 66 2.74 -6.56 -17.76
C GLU A 66 1.86 -5.32 -17.94
N ALA A 67 1.59 -4.59 -16.85
CA ALA A 67 0.84 -3.35 -16.90
C ALA A 67 1.57 -2.28 -17.73
N ILE A 68 2.91 -2.14 -17.62
CA ILE A 68 3.66 -1.15 -18.42
C ILE A 68 3.69 -1.49 -19.91
N LYS A 69 3.77 -2.77 -20.28
CA LYS A 69 3.70 -3.22 -21.68
C LYS A 69 2.35 -2.85 -22.30
N LEU A 70 1.27 -3.08 -21.57
CA LEU A 70 -0.08 -2.70 -21.97
C LEU A 70 -0.28 -1.17 -21.99
N TYR A 71 0.30 -0.46 -21.02
CA TYR A 71 0.27 1.00 -20.94
C TYR A 71 0.93 1.65 -22.15
N TRP A 72 2.05 1.11 -22.63
CA TRP A 72 2.68 1.59 -23.85
C TRP A 72 1.72 1.57 -25.05
N ILE A 73 0.84 0.56 -25.14
CA ILE A 73 -0.19 0.48 -26.18
C ILE A 73 -1.27 1.56 -25.96
N LEU A 74 -1.68 1.80 -24.70
CA LEU A 74 -2.62 2.88 -24.35
C LEU A 74 -2.11 4.27 -24.76
N CYS A 75 -0.80 4.51 -24.65
CA CYS A 75 -0.19 5.78 -25.04
C CYS A 75 -0.28 6.03 -26.56
N HIS A 76 -0.43 4.99 -27.38
CA HIS A 76 -0.55 5.12 -28.84
C HIS A 76 -2.01 5.22 -29.32
N ASP A 77 -3.00 4.92 -28.47
CA ASP A 77 -4.41 4.99 -28.85
C ASP A 77 -5.00 6.38 -28.59
N LYS A 78 -5.14 7.19 -29.64
CA LYS A 78 -5.69 8.55 -29.59
C LYS A 78 -7.12 8.68 -29.04
N THR A 79 -7.86 7.58 -28.88
CA THR A 79 -9.24 7.58 -28.36
C THR A 79 -9.32 7.59 -26.83
N ILE A 80 -8.18 7.45 -26.14
CA ILE A 80 -8.10 7.43 -24.69
C ILE A 80 -7.95 8.84 -24.12
N ILE A 81 -8.67 9.09 -23.03
CA ILE A 81 -8.64 10.35 -22.27
C ILE A 81 -7.28 10.50 -21.60
N ASP A 82 -6.61 11.64 -21.80
CA ASP A 82 -5.29 11.93 -21.22
C ASP A 82 -5.24 11.76 -19.69
N HIS A 83 -6.35 12.01 -19.00
CA HIS A 83 -6.49 11.78 -17.55
C HIS A 83 -6.26 10.32 -17.14
N ALA A 84 -6.80 9.36 -17.90
CA ALA A 84 -6.60 7.94 -17.63
C ALA A 84 -5.14 7.54 -17.83
N ARG A 85 -4.49 8.06 -18.89
CA ARG A 85 -3.05 7.84 -19.13
C ARG A 85 -2.20 8.43 -18.03
N PHE A 86 -2.56 9.62 -17.56
CA PHE A 86 -1.86 10.34 -16.50
C PHE A 86 -1.86 9.54 -15.18
N LYS A 87 -3.04 9.15 -14.69
CA LYS A 87 -3.17 8.41 -13.43
C LYS A 87 -2.50 7.04 -13.47
N VAL A 88 -2.69 6.29 -14.56
CA VAL A 88 -2.04 4.99 -14.73
C VAL A 88 -0.51 5.14 -14.82
N GLY A 89 -0.03 6.15 -15.55
CA GLY A 89 1.40 6.43 -15.68
C GLY A 89 2.08 6.68 -14.33
N ILE A 90 1.47 7.53 -13.48
CA ILE A 90 1.96 7.77 -12.12
C ILE A 90 2.03 6.47 -11.33
N ILE A 91 0.95 5.69 -11.29
CA ILE A 91 0.91 4.44 -10.51
C ILE A 91 2.04 3.50 -10.95
N LEU A 92 2.26 3.34 -12.26
CA LEU A 92 3.31 2.47 -12.76
C LEU A 92 4.71 3.00 -12.42
N LEU A 93 4.98 4.27 -12.68
CA LEU A 93 6.29 4.87 -12.37
C LEU A 93 6.60 4.80 -10.87
N MET A 94 5.61 4.95 -10.01
CA MET A 94 5.80 4.92 -8.56
C MET A 94 6.05 3.51 -8.01
N ASN A 95 5.48 2.47 -8.63
CA ASN A 95 5.56 1.08 -8.14
C ASN A 95 6.60 0.21 -8.87
N MET A 96 7.16 0.67 -10.00
CA MET A 96 8.21 -0.04 -10.70
C MET A 96 9.60 0.34 -10.20
N GLU A 97 10.51 -0.64 -10.22
CA GLU A 97 11.94 -0.45 -10.06
C GLU A 97 12.53 -0.04 -11.41
N ILE A 98 12.67 1.29 -11.61
CA ILE A 98 13.15 1.88 -12.85
C ILE A 98 14.53 2.50 -12.59
N GLN A 99 15.50 2.17 -13.44
CA GLN A 99 16.79 2.86 -13.46
C GLN A 99 16.57 4.33 -13.86
N ASP A 100 17.17 5.27 -13.13
CA ASP A 100 16.99 6.71 -13.33
C ASP A 100 15.51 7.16 -13.19
N LYS A 101 14.85 6.68 -12.13
CA LYS A 101 13.45 6.97 -11.80
C LYS A 101 13.13 8.47 -11.82
N ASN A 102 14.04 9.31 -11.35
CA ASN A 102 13.86 10.76 -11.30
C ASN A 102 13.75 11.37 -12.70
N ASP A 103 14.62 10.98 -13.62
CA ASP A 103 14.58 11.45 -15.02
C ASP A 103 13.33 10.94 -15.75
N CYS A 104 12.94 9.69 -15.48
CA CYS A 104 11.71 9.13 -16.01
C CYS A 104 10.47 9.91 -15.54
N LEU A 105 10.40 10.23 -14.24
CA LEU A 105 9.32 11.04 -13.67
C LEU A 105 9.31 12.45 -14.28
N LEU A 106 10.47 13.12 -14.35
CA LEU A 106 10.56 14.46 -14.93
C LEU A 106 10.12 14.49 -16.40
N SER A 107 10.57 13.53 -17.20
CA SER A 107 10.18 13.40 -18.60
C SER A 107 8.68 13.14 -18.75
N PHE A 108 8.12 12.26 -17.91
CA PHE A 108 6.69 11.98 -17.88
C PHE A 108 5.86 13.23 -17.56
N PHE A 109 6.18 13.94 -16.47
CA PHE A 109 5.45 15.14 -16.08
C PHE A 109 5.59 16.28 -17.10
N ARG A 110 6.77 16.45 -17.72
CA ARG A 110 6.95 17.38 -18.85
C ARG A 110 6.03 17.05 -20.02
N SER A 111 5.87 15.76 -20.35
CA SER A 111 4.93 15.35 -21.40
C SER A 111 3.48 15.60 -21.03
N MET A 112 3.10 15.38 -19.76
CA MET A 112 1.72 15.54 -19.29
C MET A 112 1.30 17.01 -19.17
N LEU A 113 2.21 17.91 -18.81
CA LEU A 113 1.94 19.35 -18.79
C LEU A 113 1.58 19.92 -20.18
N ASN A 114 2.08 19.27 -21.24
CA ASN A 114 1.77 19.60 -22.63
C ASN A 114 0.44 18.99 -23.12
N ALA A 115 -0.20 18.09 -22.35
CA ALA A 115 -1.50 17.55 -22.72
C ALA A 115 -2.59 18.62 -22.59
N LEU A 116 -3.42 18.77 -23.63
CA LEU A 116 -4.43 19.83 -23.71
C LEU A 116 -5.60 19.62 -22.74
N HIS A 117 -5.88 18.38 -22.36
CA HIS A 117 -7.07 18.02 -21.58
C HIS A 117 -6.78 17.77 -20.09
N LEU A 118 -5.55 17.99 -19.62
CA LEU A 118 -5.18 17.84 -18.23
C LEU A 118 -5.20 19.19 -17.50
N ASN A 119 -5.68 19.15 -16.25
CA ASN A 119 -5.58 20.30 -15.36
C ASN A 119 -4.12 20.46 -14.91
N MET A 120 -3.52 21.61 -15.23
CA MET A 120 -2.12 21.87 -14.91
C MET A 120 -1.84 21.83 -13.40
N ASN A 121 -2.73 22.37 -12.57
CA ASN A 121 -2.56 22.35 -11.11
C ASN A 121 -2.62 20.92 -10.58
N GLU A 122 -3.48 20.05 -11.14
CA GLU A 122 -3.50 18.62 -10.79
C GLU A 122 -2.19 17.93 -11.18
N VAL A 123 -1.67 18.20 -12.38
CA VAL A 123 -0.40 17.63 -12.84
C VAL A 123 0.78 18.11 -11.99
N LEU A 124 0.80 19.39 -11.64
CA LEU A 124 1.81 19.97 -10.75
C LEU A 124 1.73 19.38 -9.34
N LEU A 125 0.53 19.30 -8.76
CA LEU A 125 0.35 18.74 -7.41
C LEU A 125 0.86 17.30 -7.33
N GLU A 126 0.47 16.46 -8.30
CA GLU A 126 0.93 15.07 -8.39
C GLU A 126 2.44 14.97 -8.62
N PHE A 127 3.03 15.89 -9.39
CA PHE A 127 4.49 15.95 -9.55
C PHE A 127 5.15 16.23 -8.21
N ILE A 128 4.67 17.22 -7.47
CA ILE A 128 5.19 17.61 -6.17
C ILE A 128 5.11 16.43 -5.19
N MET A 129 3.96 15.76 -5.12
CA MET A 129 3.76 14.58 -4.29
C MET A 129 4.72 13.43 -4.66
N CYS A 130 4.86 13.14 -5.96
CA CYS A 130 5.80 12.12 -6.44
C CYS A 130 7.25 12.49 -6.13
N ALA A 131 7.58 13.77 -6.26
CA ALA A 131 8.91 14.30 -6.05
C ALA A 131 9.31 14.22 -4.57
N PHE A 132 8.40 14.49 -3.64
CA PHE A 132 8.64 14.25 -2.21
C PHE A 132 8.85 12.77 -1.90
N LYS A 133 8.02 11.89 -2.48
CA LYS A 133 8.13 10.45 -2.24
C LYS A 133 9.41 9.82 -2.83
N CYS A 134 9.94 10.39 -3.91
CA CYS A 134 11.16 9.90 -4.56
C CYS A 134 12.40 10.73 -4.21
N GLU A 135 12.29 11.69 -3.28
CA GLU A 135 13.38 12.58 -2.88
C GLU A 135 14.10 13.23 -4.07
N ILE A 136 13.33 13.67 -5.08
CA ILE A 136 13.90 14.30 -6.28
C ILE A 136 14.61 15.59 -5.88
N PRO A 137 15.87 15.83 -6.29
CA PRO A 137 16.56 17.08 -6.00
C PRO A 137 15.98 18.25 -6.83
N GLU A 138 16.15 19.49 -6.34
CA GLU A 138 15.83 20.73 -7.06
C GLU A 138 14.36 20.87 -7.55
N ILE A 139 13.40 20.30 -6.82
CA ILE A 139 11.98 20.25 -7.22
C ILE A 139 11.43 21.65 -7.52
N GLN A 140 11.79 22.68 -6.76
CA GLN A 140 11.33 24.04 -7.06
C GLN A 140 11.79 24.56 -8.41
N THR A 141 13.04 24.28 -8.82
CA THR A 141 13.55 24.74 -10.12
C THR A 141 12.69 24.12 -11.22
N GLN A 142 12.38 22.83 -11.09
CA GLN A 142 11.50 22.12 -12.02
C GLN A 142 10.06 22.64 -11.97
N VAL A 143 9.49 22.90 -10.80
CA VAL A 143 8.13 23.46 -10.66
C VAL A 143 8.05 24.88 -11.20
N LYS A 144 9.06 25.73 -10.96
CA LYS A 144 9.16 27.08 -11.54
C LYS A 144 9.27 27.00 -13.06
N GLU A 145 10.09 26.10 -13.59
CA GLU A 145 10.18 25.83 -15.03
C GLU A 145 8.83 25.40 -15.60
N PHE A 146 8.09 24.54 -14.90
CA PHE A 146 6.77 24.09 -15.32
C PHE A 146 5.72 25.20 -15.29
N LYS A 147 5.69 26.02 -14.23
CA LYS A 147 4.80 27.20 -14.14
C LYS A 147 5.07 28.21 -15.26
N ASN A 148 6.35 28.47 -15.55
CA ASN A 148 6.76 29.43 -16.58
C ASN A 148 6.42 28.97 -18.01
N ARG A 149 6.32 27.65 -18.25
CA ARG A 149 6.06 27.08 -19.59
C ARG A 149 4.63 27.25 -20.11
N LYS A 150 3.68 27.78 -19.31
CA LYS A 150 2.26 27.88 -19.72
C LYS A 150 1.55 29.18 -19.31
N ILE A 151 2.25 30.31 -19.33
CA ILE A 151 1.61 31.64 -19.42
C ILE A 151 1.08 31.81 -20.85
N LEU A 152 0.05 31.06 -21.24
CA LEU A 152 -0.74 31.23 -22.47
C LEU A 152 -1.91 30.20 -22.49
N SER A 153 -2.81 30.29 -21.52
CA SER A 153 -4.24 29.98 -21.75
C SER A 153 -5.06 30.37 -20.53
N THR A 154 -5.98 31.30 -20.76
CA THR A 154 -7.15 31.66 -19.95
C THR A 154 -7.65 30.53 -19.04
N TYR A 155 -7.40 30.65 -17.74
CA TYR A 155 -8.06 29.82 -16.73
C TYR A 155 -8.68 30.71 -15.65
N LYS A 156 -9.98 30.48 -15.41
CA LYS A 156 -10.74 31.09 -14.32
C LYS A 156 -10.20 30.55 -12.99
N LYS A 157 -9.91 31.47 -12.06
CA LYS A 157 -9.66 31.19 -10.64
C LYS A 157 -10.75 30.25 -10.10
N HIS A 158 -10.36 29.07 -9.67
CA HIS A 158 -11.15 28.18 -8.81
C HIS A 158 -10.32 27.89 -7.56
N ASP A 159 -10.98 27.57 -6.44
CA ASP A 159 -10.43 27.28 -5.09
C ASP A 159 -9.19 26.36 -5.01
N LYS A 160 -8.80 25.69 -6.11
CA LYS A 160 -7.62 24.83 -6.20
C LYS A 160 -6.27 25.58 -6.14
N ASP A 161 -6.27 26.90 -6.23
CA ASP A 161 -5.05 27.69 -6.07
C ASP A 161 -4.52 27.63 -4.62
N SER A 162 -5.41 27.52 -3.61
CA SER A 162 -5.01 27.42 -2.20
C SER A 162 -4.15 26.18 -1.91
N ILE A 163 -4.58 24.99 -2.36
CA ILE A 163 -3.84 23.74 -2.12
C ILE A 163 -2.48 23.77 -2.83
N LEU A 164 -2.42 24.30 -4.05
CA LEU A 164 -1.14 24.40 -4.75
C LEU A 164 -0.21 25.36 -4.01
N ASP A 165 -0.71 26.47 -3.50
CA ASP A 165 0.07 27.43 -2.71
C ASP A 165 0.59 26.79 -1.42
N ASP A 166 -0.21 25.98 -0.73
CA ASP A 166 0.23 25.22 0.45
C ASP A 166 1.40 24.29 0.08
N TYR A 167 1.28 23.54 -1.02
CA TYR A 167 2.33 22.63 -1.47
C TYR A 167 3.57 23.37 -1.97
N MET A 168 3.41 24.59 -2.50
CA MET A 168 4.52 25.48 -2.81
C MET A 168 5.25 25.94 -1.54
N VAL A 169 4.53 26.21 -0.44
CA VAL A 169 5.15 26.48 0.87
C VAL A 169 5.97 25.29 1.35
N LEU A 170 5.45 24.07 1.19
CA LEU A 170 6.17 22.84 1.57
C LEU A 170 7.43 22.62 0.70
N LEU A 171 7.37 22.97 -0.59
CA LEU A 171 8.55 22.99 -1.46
C LEU A 171 9.55 24.08 -1.08
N GLU A 172 9.09 25.29 -0.74
CA GLU A 172 9.88 26.40 -0.18
C GLU A 172 10.67 25.96 1.03
N TRP A 173 10.02 25.17 1.89
CA TRP A 173 10.64 24.55 3.04
C TRP A 173 11.68 23.48 2.67
N CYS A 174 11.35 22.49 1.82
CA CYS A 174 12.27 21.39 1.51
C CYS A 174 13.61 21.88 0.94
N ASN A 175 13.60 22.85 0.02
CA ASN A 175 14.84 23.40 -0.53
C ASN A 175 15.57 24.31 0.46
N SER A 176 14.83 24.95 1.36
CA SER A 176 15.43 25.68 2.47
C SER A 176 16.24 24.77 3.38
N PHE A 177 15.83 23.50 3.53
CA PHE A 177 16.49 22.52 4.39
C PHE A 177 17.62 21.74 3.69
N SER A 178 17.52 21.52 2.38
CA SER A 178 18.52 20.76 1.61
C SER A 178 19.83 21.52 1.35
N GLY A 179 19.88 22.83 1.66
CA GLY A 179 21.01 23.71 1.30
C GLY A 179 22.01 24.04 2.43
N ASP A 180 21.61 23.98 3.70
CA ASP A 180 22.49 24.37 4.82
C ASP A 180 21.99 23.79 6.15
N MET A 181 22.75 22.86 6.73
CA MET A 181 22.54 22.36 8.11
C MET A 181 22.85 23.43 9.18
N ASN A 182 23.42 24.58 8.81
CA ASN A 182 23.86 25.65 9.72
C ASN A 182 22.93 26.88 9.74
N ARG A 183 21.61 26.67 9.61
CA ARG A 183 20.65 27.78 9.70
C ARG A 183 20.40 28.22 11.14
N SER A 184 20.14 29.51 11.33
CA SER A 184 19.83 30.08 12.63
C SER A 184 18.44 29.60 13.12
N GLN A 185 18.34 29.31 14.43
CA GLN A 185 17.10 28.90 15.11
C GLN A 185 15.90 29.81 14.78
N SER A 186 16.15 31.11 14.54
CA SER A 186 15.12 32.11 14.27
C SER A 186 14.46 31.96 12.89
N GLN A 187 15.21 31.51 11.87
CA GLN A 187 14.65 31.26 10.54
C GLN A 187 13.81 29.99 10.56
N THR A 188 14.27 28.97 11.28
CA THR A 188 13.54 27.71 11.37
C THR A 188 12.25 27.83 12.18
N ASN A 189 12.23 28.66 13.22
CA ASN A 189 11.00 28.96 13.96
C ASN A 189 9.93 29.61 13.08
N LYS A 190 10.31 30.49 12.14
CA LYS A 190 9.36 31.08 11.18
C LYS A 190 8.75 30.01 10.27
N GLU A 191 9.55 29.04 9.83
CA GLU A 191 9.07 27.94 8.98
C GLU A 191 8.16 26.96 9.73
N VAL A 192 8.46 26.65 10.99
CA VAL A 192 7.54 25.90 11.87
C VAL A 192 6.19 26.61 11.97
N THR A 193 6.18 27.92 12.26
CA THR A 193 4.94 28.69 12.38
C THR A 193 4.15 28.75 11.07
N LYS A 194 4.82 28.79 9.91
CA LYS A 194 4.15 28.72 8.61
C LYS A 194 3.51 27.35 8.40
N LEU A 195 4.25 26.25 8.57
CA LEU A 195 3.75 24.90 8.33
C LEU A 195 2.57 24.55 9.24
N LYS A 196 2.59 24.98 10.52
CA LYS A 196 1.47 24.78 11.46
C LYS A 196 0.13 25.30 10.95
N LYS A 197 0.12 26.34 10.11
CA LYS A 197 -1.13 26.86 9.53
C LYS A 197 -1.77 25.92 8.51
N TYR A 198 -0.99 24.99 7.96
CA TYR A 198 -1.39 24.09 6.89
C TYR A 198 -1.54 22.64 7.36
N THR A 199 -1.21 22.36 8.63
CA THR A 199 -1.33 21.01 9.20
C THR A 199 -2.76 20.63 9.54
N GLU A 200 -3.69 21.58 9.66
CA GLU A 200 -5.07 21.28 10.10
C GLU A 200 -5.75 20.26 9.19
N ASP A 201 -5.57 20.33 7.87
CA ASP A 201 -6.32 19.49 6.92
C ASP A 201 -5.46 18.49 6.12
N SER A 202 -4.16 18.35 6.42
CA SER A 202 -3.27 17.62 5.51
C SER A 202 -2.13 16.83 6.16
N ASP A 203 -2.21 15.50 5.98
CA ASP A 203 -1.22 14.50 6.40
C ASP A 203 0.22 14.83 5.96
N MET A 204 0.38 15.40 4.75
CA MET A 204 1.72 15.70 4.24
C MET A 204 2.40 16.80 5.06
N PHE A 205 1.64 17.81 5.49
CA PHE A 205 2.19 18.95 6.23
C PHE A 205 2.53 18.55 7.65
N ILE A 206 1.71 17.74 8.32
CA ILE A 206 2.02 17.27 9.67
C ILE A 206 3.29 16.41 9.67
N LEU A 207 3.47 15.53 8.70
CA LEU A 207 4.69 14.72 8.60
C LEU A 207 5.95 15.57 8.39
N GLN A 208 5.89 16.61 7.55
CA GLN A 208 7.02 17.52 7.38
C GLN A 208 7.25 18.42 8.60
N LEU A 209 6.17 18.87 9.27
CA LEU A 209 6.27 19.61 10.52
C LEU A 209 7.00 18.79 11.59
N ILE A 210 6.63 17.52 11.76
CA ILE A 210 7.29 16.63 12.72
C ILE A 210 8.77 16.45 12.36
N LYS A 211 9.08 16.15 11.10
CA LYS A 211 10.46 16.03 10.62
C LYS A 211 11.27 17.30 10.89
N LEU A 212 10.67 18.47 10.69
CA LEU A 212 11.29 19.76 10.97
C LEU A 212 11.57 19.94 12.47
N MET A 213 10.61 19.61 13.32
CA MET A 213 10.75 19.72 14.78
C MET A 213 11.83 18.77 15.31
N GLU A 214 11.96 17.57 14.74
CA GLU A 214 13.04 16.63 15.06
C GLU A 214 14.42 17.20 14.73
N LEU A 215 14.56 17.85 13.57
CA LEU A 215 15.82 18.47 13.12
C LEU A 215 16.21 19.71 13.93
N CYS A 216 15.27 20.28 14.70
CA CYS A 216 15.50 21.50 15.48
C CYS A 216 15.61 21.26 16.99
N ASP A 217 15.75 20.00 17.40
CA ASP A 217 15.73 19.58 18.80
C ASP A 217 14.48 20.04 19.58
N ARG A 218 13.35 20.17 18.87
CA ARG A 218 12.04 20.48 19.44
C ARG A 218 11.21 19.21 19.66
N GLN A 219 11.87 18.09 19.98
CA GLN A 219 11.16 16.82 20.12
C GLN A 219 10.11 16.86 21.24
N TYR A 220 10.32 17.69 22.27
CA TYR A 220 9.37 17.88 23.36
C TYR A 220 8.01 18.48 22.93
N GLU A 221 7.93 19.13 21.76
CA GLU A 221 6.69 19.72 21.24
C GLU A 221 5.92 18.78 20.31
N ILE A 222 6.57 17.74 19.76
CA ILE A 222 5.99 16.88 18.72
C ILE A 222 4.73 16.17 19.21
N GLU A 223 4.73 15.68 20.44
CA GLU A 223 3.56 15.02 21.02
C GLU A 223 2.34 15.95 21.02
N ASN A 224 2.55 17.20 21.43
CA ASN A 224 1.48 18.19 21.52
C ASN A 224 0.91 18.54 20.13
N GLU A 225 1.77 18.68 19.12
CA GLU A 225 1.30 18.92 17.75
C GLU A 225 0.52 17.74 17.17
N LEU A 226 0.96 16.50 17.44
CA LEU A 226 0.24 15.30 17.01
C LEU A 226 -1.08 15.14 17.77
N GLN A 227 -1.15 15.50 19.05
CA GLN A 227 -2.39 15.53 19.83
C GLN A 227 -3.38 16.54 19.25
N ASN A 228 -2.95 17.79 19.03
CA ASN A 228 -3.76 18.81 18.39
C ASN A 228 -4.26 18.35 17.00
N TYR A 229 -3.41 17.66 16.24
CA TYR A 229 -3.79 17.14 14.93
C TYR A 229 -4.92 16.11 15.02
N VAL A 230 -4.87 15.21 16.00
CA VAL A 230 -5.96 14.25 16.26
C VAL A 230 -7.22 14.93 16.75
N GLU A 231 -7.11 15.91 17.65
CA GLU A 231 -8.26 16.66 18.18
C GLU A 231 -8.98 17.44 17.09
N ASN A 232 -8.23 18.05 16.17
CA ASN A 232 -8.79 18.77 15.03
C ASN A 232 -9.33 17.81 13.94
N ASN A 233 -8.85 16.57 13.90
CA ASN A 233 -9.21 15.58 12.87
C ASN A 233 -9.62 14.21 13.47
N PRO A 234 -10.69 14.14 14.27
CA PRO A 234 -11.05 12.93 15.01
C PRO A 234 -11.45 11.74 14.11
N ASP A 235 -11.81 12.00 12.86
CA ASP A 235 -12.17 10.98 11.88
C ASP A 235 -11.03 10.60 10.93
N ASN A 236 -9.92 11.35 10.94
CA ASN A 236 -8.76 10.99 10.14
C ASN A 236 -7.98 9.86 10.82
N ILE A 237 -8.06 8.67 10.24
CA ILE A 237 -7.30 7.50 10.71
C ILE A 237 -5.80 7.83 10.76
N ASN A 238 -5.25 8.54 9.77
CA ASN A 238 -3.82 8.88 9.69
C ASN A 238 -3.35 9.72 10.89
N ALA A 239 -4.18 10.59 11.43
CA ALA A 239 -3.86 11.32 12.66
C ALA A 239 -3.60 10.35 13.83
N LEU A 240 -4.46 9.34 14.00
CA LEU A 240 -4.29 8.27 15.00
C LEU A 240 -3.03 7.42 14.70
N ILE A 241 -2.76 7.12 13.43
CA ILE A 241 -1.55 6.40 13.00
C ILE A 241 -0.29 7.13 13.50
N TYR A 242 -0.20 8.43 13.26
CA TYR A 242 0.99 9.22 13.56
C TYR A 242 1.23 9.33 15.06
N ILE A 243 0.21 9.66 15.86
CA ILE A 243 0.38 9.73 17.32
C ILE A 243 0.70 8.36 17.93
N CYS A 244 0.05 7.28 17.48
CA CYS A 244 0.34 5.94 17.99
C CYS A 244 1.77 5.52 17.68
N THR A 245 2.24 5.80 16.47
CA THR A 245 3.62 5.49 16.06
C THR A 245 4.62 6.28 16.90
N TYR A 246 4.39 7.57 17.11
CA TYR A 246 5.23 8.42 17.94
C TYR A 246 5.30 7.91 19.39
N LEU A 247 4.13 7.67 20.01
CA LEU A 247 4.03 7.21 21.40
C LEU A 247 4.60 5.80 21.58
N TYR A 248 4.42 4.89 20.63
CA TYR A 248 4.98 3.53 20.70
C TYR A 248 6.51 3.54 20.81
N HIS A 249 7.18 4.46 20.11
CA HIS A 249 8.64 4.56 20.13
C HIS A 249 9.19 5.32 21.35
N ARG A 250 8.46 6.29 21.89
CA ARG A 250 8.95 7.16 22.98
C ARG A 250 8.46 6.75 24.36
N HIS A 251 7.23 6.25 24.44
CA HIS A 251 6.52 5.92 25.68
C HIS A 251 5.78 4.58 25.52
N PRO A 252 6.52 3.47 25.28
CA PRO A 252 5.90 2.15 25.14
C PRO A 252 5.07 1.85 26.39
N ASN A 253 3.92 1.21 26.20
CA ASN A 253 2.99 0.79 27.26
C ASN A 253 2.31 1.93 28.05
N SER A 254 2.47 3.19 27.65
CA SER A 254 1.76 4.32 28.27
C SER A 254 0.23 4.22 28.11
N GLU A 255 -0.53 4.67 29.10
CA GLU A 255 -2.00 4.70 29.03
C GLU A 255 -2.51 5.54 27.85
N LYS A 256 -1.83 6.65 27.54
CA LYS A 256 -2.12 7.47 26.35
C LYS A 256 -2.04 6.67 25.06
N LEU A 257 -0.97 5.88 24.88
CA LEU A 257 -0.80 5.03 23.71
C LEU A 257 -1.91 4.00 23.60
N ILE A 258 -2.27 3.35 24.72
CA ILE A 258 -3.33 2.34 24.75
C ILE A 258 -4.66 2.96 24.33
N ASN A 259 -5.01 4.13 24.88
CA ASN A 259 -6.25 4.83 24.53
C ASN A 259 -6.33 5.13 23.02
N TYR A 260 -5.27 5.68 22.43
CA TYR A 260 -5.26 5.96 20.99
C TYR A 260 -5.29 4.69 20.14
N LEU A 261 -4.63 3.62 20.57
CA LEU A 261 -4.66 2.33 19.89
C LEU A 261 -6.03 1.65 19.97
N GLU A 262 -6.75 1.78 21.09
CA GLU A 262 -8.14 1.33 21.23
C GLU A 262 -9.04 2.06 20.24
N ILE A 263 -8.98 3.39 20.20
CA ILE A 263 -9.75 4.21 19.24
C ILE A 263 -9.40 3.83 17.79
N LEU A 264 -8.11 3.65 17.48
CA LEU A 264 -7.66 3.22 16.16
C LEU A 264 -8.23 1.85 15.79
N ALA A 265 -8.21 0.89 16.71
CA ALA A 265 -8.69 -0.46 16.45
C ALA A 265 -10.22 -0.50 16.29
N GLU A 266 -10.97 0.37 16.97
CA GLU A 266 -12.41 0.56 16.75
C GLU A 266 -12.71 1.11 15.35
N LYS A 267 -11.95 2.11 14.89
CA LYS A 267 -12.14 2.72 13.57
C LYS A 267 -11.58 1.87 12.41
N CYS A 268 -10.45 1.21 12.61
CA CYS A 268 -9.72 0.47 11.59
C CYS A 268 -9.01 -0.76 12.16
N ILE A 269 -9.79 -1.75 12.57
CA ILE A 269 -9.28 -3.02 13.12
C ILE A 269 -8.35 -3.79 12.17
N SER A 270 -8.33 -3.47 10.87
CA SER A 270 -7.43 -4.11 9.89
C SER A 270 -6.00 -3.58 9.92
N ASP A 271 -5.76 -2.47 10.62
CA ASP A 271 -4.46 -1.81 10.68
C ASP A 271 -3.46 -2.60 11.54
N VAL A 272 -2.23 -2.77 11.06
CA VAL A 272 -1.18 -3.56 11.72
C VAL A 272 -0.89 -3.13 13.16
N ARG A 273 -1.15 -1.86 13.51
CA ARG A 273 -0.93 -1.31 14.86
C ARG A 273 -1.93 -1.83 15.89
N THR A 274 -3.06 -2.41 15.45
CA THR A 274 -3.92 -3.22 16.33
C THR A 274 -3.14 -4.38 16.96
N LEU A 275 -2.11 -4.92 16.28
CA LEU A 275 -1.27 -5.95 16.88
C LEU A 275 -0.39 -5.38 18.01
N TRP A 276 0.00 -4.11 17.96
CA TRP A 276 0.69 -3.46 19.09
C TRP A 276 -0.21 -3.39 20.32
N LEU A 277 -1.49 -3.06 20.14
CA LEU A 277 -2.46 -3.08 21.24
C LEU A 277 -2.57 -4.48 21.87
N ILE A 278 -2.67 -5.51 21.03
CA ILE A 278 -2.71 -6.91 21.47
C ILE A 278 -1.45 -7.27 22.26
N GLU A 279 -0.25 -6.90 21.78
CA GLU A 279 1.01 -7.14 22.47
C GLU A 279 1.02 -6.46 23.86
N ILE A 280 0.64 -5.19 23.96
CA ILE A 280 0.57 -4.46 25.23
C ILE A 280 -0.46 -5.08 26.19
N TRP A 281 -1.62 -5.48 25.68
CA TRP A 281 -2.67 -6.13 26.47
C TRP A 281 -2.25 -7.49 27.03
N GLN A 282 -1.48 -8.26 26.26
CA GLN A 282 -0.89 -9.51 26.76
C GLN A 282 0.07 -9.25 27.92
N GLU A 283 0.93 -8.25 27.81
CA GLU A 283 1.86 -7.88 28.89
C GLU A 283 1.14 -7.40 30.14
N LYS A 284 0.03 -6.65 29.97
CA LYS A 284 -0.79 -6.15 31.08
C LYS A 284 -1.78 -7.18 31.64
N GLY A 285 -1.82 -8.41 31.12
CA GLY A 285 -2.71 -9.46 31.61
C GLY A 285 -4.20 -9.18 31.34
N VAL A 286 -4.52 -8.48 30.25
CA VAL A 286 -5.91 -8.30 29.82
C VAL A 286 -6.51 -9.64 29.43
N SER A 287 -7.81 -9.83 29.69
CA SER A 287 -8.53 -11.09 29.41
C SER A 287 -8.22 -11.65 28.01
N SER A 288 -7.77 -12.91 27.97
CA SER A 288 -7.48 -13.65 26.75
C SER A 288 -8.66 -13.65 25.77
N LEU A 289 -9.91 -13.65 26.26
CA LEU A 289 -11.10 -13.58 25.41
C LEU A 289 -11.22 -12.23 24.66
N LYS A 290 -10.94 -11.10 25.32
CA LYS A 290 -10.93 -9.77 24.67
C LYS A 290 -9.87 -9.73 23.58
N ILE A 291 -8.66 -10.23 23.88
CA ILE A 291 -7.55 -10.29 22.93
C ILE A 291 -7.88 -11.21 21.74
N LEU A 292 -8.48 -12.37 22.00
CA LEU A 292 -8.92 -13.30 20.97
C LEU A 292 -9.93 -12.65 20.03
N ASN A 293 -10.93 -11.94 20.56
CA ASN A 293 -11.91 -11.25 19.73
C ASN A 293 -11.24 -10.28 18.74
N TYR A 294 -10.27 -9.49 19.22
CA TYR A 294 -9.49 -8.59 18.37
C TYR A 294 -8.64 -9.33 17.33
N CYS A 295 -8.01 -10.44 17.69
CA CYS A 295 -7.27 -11.28 16.74
C CYS A 295 -8.18 -11.82 15.63
N PHE A 296 -9.37 -12.30 16.00
CA PHE A 296 -10.38 -12.76 15.03
C PHE A 296 -10.84 -11.63 14.11
N MET A 297 -11.19 -10.46 14.66
CA MET A 297 -11.63 -9.30 13.86
C MET A 297 -10.53 -8.79 12.93
N PHE A 298 -9.28 -8.71 13.40
CA PHE A 298 -8.13 -8.32 12.57
C PHE A 298 -7.93 -9.29 11.39
N LEU A 299 -8.07 -10.60 11.65
CA LEU A 299 -7.95 -11.66 10.65
C LEU A 299 -9.21 -11.85 9.81
N ASP A 300 -10.33 -11.18 10.07
CA ASP A 300 -11.47 -11.21 9.16
C ASP A 300 -11.17 -10.50 7.83
N TYR A 301 -10.16 -9.63 7.81
CA TYR A 301 -9.72 -8.92 6.61
C TYR A 301 -8.76 -9.78 5.77
N PRO A 302 -9.11 -10.11 4.51
CA PRO A 302 -8.31 -11.02 3.67
C PRO A 302 -6.84 -10.61 3.51
N THR A 303 -6.56 -9.30 3.46
CA THR A 303 -5.22 -8.72 3.35
C THR A 303 -4.31 -9.10 4.52
N ASN A 304 -4.89 -9.39 5.69
CA ASN A 304 -4.17 -9.77 6.90
C ASN A 304 -3.95 -11.29 7.01
N GLY A 305 -4.49 -12.09 6.10
CA GLY A 305 -4.43 -13.55 6.12
C GLY A 305 -3.02 -14.16 6.04
N GLU A 306 -2.02 -13.37 5.64
CA GLU A 306 -0.61 -13.76 5.58
C GLU A 306 0.24 -13.19 6.73
N ASN A 307 -0.36 -12.42 7.65
CA ASN A 307 0.36 -11.81 8.77
C ASN A 307 0.69 -12.85 9.85
N ILE A 308 1.95 -13.31 9.89
CA ILE A 308 2.42 -14.33 10.84
C ILE A 308 2.25 -13.89 12.30
N LYS A 309 2.47 -12.61 12.61
CA LYS A 309 2.34 -12.09 13.98
C LYS A 309 0.90 -12.24 14.48
N ALA A 310 -0.09 -11.93 13.64
CA ALA A 310 -1.49 -12.10 13.97
C ALA A 310 -1.86 -13.57 14.23
N TRP A 311 -1.38 -14.49 13.39
CA TRP A 311 -1.62 -15.93 13.60
C TRP A 311 -0.91 -16.48 14.84
N LYS A 312 0.30 -16.01 15.14
CA LYS A 312 1.02 -16.34 16.38
C LYS A 312 0.26 -15.84 17.61
N ALA A 313 -0.20 -14.58 17.58
CA ALA A 313 -0.99 -14.00 18.67
C ALA A 313 -2.30 -14.77 18.87
N LEU A 314 -3.04 -15.07 17.80
CA LEU A 314 -4.26 -15.87 17.88
C LEU A 314 -4.01 -17.24 18.55
N TRP A 315 -3.00 -17.98 18.10
CA TRP A 315 -2.67 -19.29 18.66
C TRP A 315 -2.25 -19.20 20.14
N LYS A 316 -1.40 -18.24 20.50
CA LYS A 316 -0.95 -18.03 21.88
C LYS A 316 -2.13 -17.79 22.82
N ASN A 317 -2.98 -16.81 22.49
CA ASN A 317 -4.13 -16.47 23.34
C ASN A 317 -5.19 -17.59 23.37
N LEU A 318 -5.31 -18.41 22.32
CA LEU A 318 -6.20 -19.58 22.35
C LEU A 318 -5.69 -20.62 23.35
N THR A 319 -4.38 -20.82 23.39
CA THR A 319 -3.73 -21.79 24.28
C THR A 319 -3.76 -21.30 25.73
N GLU A 320 -3.59 -19.99 25.96
CA GLU A 320 -3.76 -19.34 27.27
C GLU A 320 -5.22 -19.43 27.73
N ALA A 321 -6.18 -19.12 26.86
CA ALA A 321 -7.60 -19.18 27.20
C ALA A 321 -8.05 -20.59 27.61
N GLN A 322 -7.51 -21.64 26.98
CA GLN A 322 -7.75 -23.03 27.39
C GLN A 322 -7.14 -23.37 28.76
N GLN A 323 -5.96 -22.82 29.08
CA GLN A 323 -5.34 -23.01 30.40
C GLN A 323 -6.13 -22.27 31.49
N ASP A 324 -6.60 -21.07 31.17
CA ASP A 324 -7.42 -20.23 32.06
C ASP A 324 -8.85 -20.78 32.24
N SER A 325 -9.18 -21.91 31.59
CA SER A 325 -10.50 -22.52 31.62
C SER A 325 -11.62 -21.58 31.17
N ILE A 326 -11.32 -20.67 30.22
CA ILE A 326 -12.35 -19.87 29.53
C ILE A 326 -13.31 -20.84 28.84
N ASP A 327 -14.61 -20.51 28.88
CA ASP A 327 -15.66 -21.36 28.32
C ASP A 327 -15.39 -21.65 26.83
N ASP A 328 -15.18 -22.93 26.52
CA ASP A 328 -15.00 -23.43 25.16
C ASP A 328 -16.15 -22.98 24.24
N PHE A 329 -17.35 -22.78 24.79
CA PHE A 329 -18.49 -22.26 24.03
C PHE A 329 -18.24 -20.84 23.50
N GLU A 330 -17.65 -19.94 24.30
CA GLU A 330 -17.37 -18.58 23.88
C GLU A 330 -16.34 -18.54 22.77
N ILE A 331 -15.22 -19.27 22.94
CA ILE A 331 -14.18 -19.40 21.92
C ILE A 331 -14.74 -20.03 20.65
N TYR A 332 -15.54 -21.09 20.79
CA TYR A 332 -16.19 -21.75 19.66
C TYR A 332 -17.18 -20.84 18.95
N SER A 333 -17.87 -19.94 19.66
CA SER A 333 -18.80 -18.98 19.07
C SER A 333 -18.10 -17.99 18.14
N LEU A 334 -16.90 -17.52 18.52
CA LEU A 334 -16.05 -16.66 17.70
C LEU A 334 -15.62 -17.36 16.40
N TRP A 335 -15.26 -18.64 16.49
CA TRP A 335 -14.91 -19.45 15.32
C TRP A 335 -16.11 -19.78 14.43
N LYS A 336 -17.24 -20.17 15.02
CA LYS A 336 -18.43 -20.70 14.31
C LYS A 336 -18.96 -19.72 13.27
N SER A 337 -18.99 -18.43 13.58
CA SER A 337 -19.44 -17.37 12.67
C SER A 337 -18.52 -17.21 11.44
N ARG A 338 -17.24 -17.54 11.58
CA ARG A 338 -16.17 -17.32 10.58
C ARG A 338 -15.79 -18.56 9.80
N ARG A 339 -16.10 -19.75 10.32
CA ARG A 339 -15.70 -21.05 9.78
C ARG A 339 -15.87 -21.15 8.27
N ARG A 340 -17.02 -20.73 7.71
CA ARG A 340 -17.29 -20.84 6.26
C ARG A 340 -16.39 -19.94 5.42
N SER A 341 -16.30 -18.66 5.76
CA SER A 341 -15.50 -17.67 5.01
C SER A 341 -14.02 -17.97 5.14
N TRP A 342 -13.53 -18.21 6.36
CA TRP A 342 -12.12 -18.50 6.62
C TRP A 342 -11.64 -19.78 5.93
N MET A 343 -12.48 -20.82 5.85
CA MET A 343 -12.13 -22.04 5.11
C MET A 343 -11.82 -21.77 3.64
N TRP A 344 -12.59 -20.89 3.00
CA TRP A 344 -12.36 -20.51 1.61
C TRP A 344 -11.20 -19.52 1.45
N MET A 345 -11.06 -18.57 2.38
CA MET A 345 -10.06 -17.51 2.33
C MET A 345 -8.66 -18.01 2.67
N TYR A 346 -8.50 -18.69 3.81
CA TYR A 346 -7.20 -18.99 4.42
C TYR A 346 -6.82 -20.47 4.35
N PHE A 347 -7.80 -21.36 4.29
CA PHE A 347 -7.57 -22.81 4.36
C PHE A 347 -7.95 -23.53 3.07
N ASN A 348 -7.83 -22.85 1.91
CA ASN A 348 -8.06 -23.48 0.62
C ASN A 348 -6.87 -24.39 0.26
N PRO A 349 -7.05 -25.72 0.17
CA PRO A 349 -5.95 -26.63 -0.13
C PRO A 349 -5.29 -26.31 -1.48
N GLN A 350 -6.04 -25.81 -2.47
CA GLN A 350 -5.51 -25.51 -3.81
C GLN A 350 -4.53 -24.33 -3.81
N LYS A 351 -4.61 -23.43 -2.83
CA LYS A 351 -3.74 -22.26 -2.69
C LYS A 351 -2.50 -22.50 -1.82
N LEU A 352 -2.32 -23.72 -1.32
CA LEU A 352 -1.17 -24.07 -0.49
C LEU A 352 0.11 -23.88 -1.32
N PRO A 353 1.07 -23.04 -0.88
CA PRO A 353 2.33 -22.87 -1.59
C PRO A 353 3.08 -24.20 -1.61
N VAL A 354 3.80 -24.48 -2.70
CA VAL A 354 4.62 -25.70 -2.83
C VAL A 354 6.00 -25.49 -2.18
N THR A 355 6.41 -24.25 -1.95
CA THR A 355 7.72 -23.86 -1.40
C THR A 355 7.67 -23.64 0.12
N GLN A 356 8.78 -23.91 0.81
CA GLN A 356 8.93 -23.84 2.28
C GLN A 356 8.93 -22.42 2.88
N SER A 357 8.90 -21.36 2.06
CA SER A 357 9.02 -19.97 2.51
C SER A 357 7.89 -19.49 3.46
N LYS A 358 6.85 -20.30 3.66
CA LYS A 358 5.68 -19.97 4.50
C LYS A 358 5.41 -21.00 5.61
N ASP A 359 6.38 -21.83 5.97
CA ASP A 359 6.17 -22.96 6.90
C ASP A 359 5.64 -22.52 8.27
N LYS A 360 6.17 -21.44 8.86
CA LYS A 360 5.67 -20.94 10.16
C LYS A 360 4.19 -20.56 10.11
N LEU A 361 3.78 -19.86 9.05
CA LEU A 361 2.39 -19.46 8.85
C LEU A 361 1.47 -20.68 8.73
N ILE A 362 1.91 -21.68 7.94
CA ILE A 362 1.18 -22.92 7.74
C ILE A 362 1.07 -23.69 9.06
N ALA A 363 2.13 -23.73 9.87
CA ALA A 363 2.13 -24.40 11.18
C ALA A 363 1.12 -23.78 12.14
N TYR A 364 1.08 -22.45 12.29
CA TYR A 364 0.06 -21.78 13.12
C TYR A 364 -1.37 -22.05 12.61
N LYS A 365 -1.57 -22.03 11.30
CA LYS A 365 -2.87 -22.35 10.67
C LYS A 365 -3.30 -23.79 10.94
N VAL A 366 -2.36 -24.74 10.91
CA VAL A 366 -2.63 -26.15 11.26
C VAL A 366 -2.96 -26.28 12.74
N ALA A 367 -2.16 -25.69 13.63
CA ALA A 367 -2.39 -25.72 15.08
C ALA A 367 -3.79 -25.20 15.41
N PHE A 368 -4.16 -24.04 14.86
CA PHE A 368 -5.49 -23.45 14.98
C PHE A 368 -6.61 -24.41 14.53
N LEU A 369 -6.53 -24.97 13.31
CA LEU A 369 -7.57 -25.88 12.80
C LEU A 369 -7.72 -27.16 13.63
N LEU A 370 -6.62 -27.65 14.20
CA LEU A 370 -6.63 -28.85 15.05
C LEU A 370 -7.35 -28.62 16.38
N MET A 371 -7.49 -27.37 16.86
CA MET A 371 -8.28 -27.05 18.06
C MET A 371 -9.78 -27.23 17.81
N PHE A 372 -10.26 -26.85 16.62
CA PHE A 372 -11.69 -26.90 16.28
C PHE A 372 -12.12 -28.16 15.54
N SER A 373 -11.24 -29.16 15.41
CA SER A 373 -11.50 -30.42 14.67
C SER A 373 -11.97 -30.20 13.22
N ASP A 374 -11.47 -29.16 12.59
CA ASP A 374 -11.96 -28.63 11.33
C ASP A 374 -10.93 -28.71 10.20
N GLY A 375 -11.34 -28.41 8.97
CA GLY A 375 -10.38 -28.24 7.85
C GLY A 375 -9.61 -29.52 7.45
N LYS A 376 -10.19 -30.71 7.69
CA LYS A 376 -9.57 -32.03 7.40
C LYS A 376 -8.92 -32.12 6.02
N LYS A 377 -9.53 -31.53 4.98
CA LYS A 377 -8.98 -31.51 3.61
C LYS A 377 -7.69 -30.69 3.49
N TYR A 378 -7.65 -29.53 4.15
CA TYR A 378 -6.47 -28.67 4.19
C TYR A 378 -5.34 -29.36 4.95
N ILE A 379 -5.62 -29.86 6.16
CA ILE A 379 -4.64 -30.55 7.01
C ILE A 379 -4.05 -31.77 6.28
N LYS A 380 -4.89 -32.62 5.65
CA LYS A 380 -4.41 -33.76 4.86
C LYS A 380 -3.46 -33.34 3.73
N LYS A 381 -3.72 -32.18 3.12
CA LYS A 381 -2.87 -31.67 2.04
C LYS A 381 -1.56 -31.10 2.59
N VAL A 382 -1.58 -30.40 3.73
CA VAL A 382 -0.35 -29.97 4.42
C VAL A 382 0.49 -31.18 4.80
N PHE A 383 -0.09 -32.20 5.43
CA PHE A 383 0.63 -33.43 5.77
C PHE A 383 1.30 -34.08 4.54
N LYS A 384 0.62 -34.10 3.39
CA LYS A 384 1.15 -34.70 2.15
C LYS A 384 2.34 -33.92 1.57
N TYR A 385 2.28 -32.59 1.57
CA TYR A 385 3.25 -31.76 0.84
C TYR A 385 4.27 -31.03 1.74
N HIS A 386 3.97 -30.91 3.03
CA HIS A 386 4.76 -30.21 4.06
C HIS A 386 4.72 -30.99 5.39
N PRO A 387 5.23 -32.22 5.43
CA PRO A 387 5.10 -33.11 6.60
C PRO A 387 5.79 -32.54 7.86
N ALA A 388 6.97 -31.93 7.73
CA ALA A 388 7.67 -31.29 8.85
C ALA A 388 6.84 -30.15 9.46
N THR A 389 6.22 -29.33 8.61
CA THR A 389 5.34 -28.24 9.03
C THR A 389 4.07 -28.73 9.71
N PHE A 390 3.52 -29.87 9.27
CA PHE A 390 2.40 -30.51 9.94
C PHE A 390 2.77 -30.98 11.35
N GLU A 391 3.92 -31.65 11.51
CA GLU A 391 4.39 -32.08 12.83
C GLU A 391 4.66 -30.88 13.75
N LEU A 392 5.18 -29.77 13.21
CA LEU A 392 5.30 -28.52 13.97
C LEU A 392 3.93 -27.96 14.37
N GLY A 393 2.94 -27.95 13.48
CA GLY A 393 1.58 -27.53 13.83
C GLY A 393 0.94 -28.42 14.91
N LYS A 394 1.25 -29.73 14.90
CA LYS A 394 0.81 -30.68 15.90
C LYS A 394 1.53 -30.48 17.24
N SER A 395 2.84 -30.20 17.24
CA SER A 395 3.57 -29.88 18.47
C SER A 395 3.02 -28.58 19.08
N LEU A 396 2.77 -27.55 18.28
CA LEU A 396 2.15 -26.31 18.74
C LEU A 396 0.77 -26.51 19.37
N LYS A 397 0.00 -27.51 18.94
CA LYS A 397 -1.28 -27.86 19.59
C LYS A 397 -1.08 -28.45 20.99
N ASN A 398 -0.02 -29.22 21.17
CA ASN A 398 0.20 -30.02 22.38
C ASN A 398 1.00 -29.28 23.48
N PHE A 399 1.59 -28.12 23.17
CA PHE A 399 2.44 -27.37 24.10
C PHE A 399 1.79 -26.07 24.55
N THR A 400 1.77 -25.88 25.88
CA THR A 400 1.40 -24.64 26.57
C THR A 400 2.50 -23.56 26.54
N CYS A 401 3.70 -23.87 26.04
CA CYS A 401 4.78 -22.88 25.83
C CYS A 401 5.88 -23.50 24.95
N VAL A 402 6.11 -22.95 23.75
CA VAL A 402 7.27 -23.32 22.90
C VAL A 402 8.18 -22.11 22.77
N ASP A 403 9.44 -22.29 23.16
CA ASP A 403 10.53 -21.33 23.02
C ASP A 403 10.84 -21.10 21.52
N ASP A 404 10.90 -19.83 21.10
CA ASP A 404 11.12 -19.38 19.71
C ASP A 404 12.47 -19.85 19.11
N ARG A 405 13.30 -20.56 19.87
CA ARG A 405 14.60 -21.10 19.43
C ARG A 405 14.50 -22.33 18.53
N GLN A 406 13.35 -23.00 18.45
CA GLN A 406 13.16 -24.12 17.51
C GLN A 406 13.03 -23.69 16.04
N PHE A 407 12.99 -22.39 15.77
CA PHE A 407 12.87 -21.84 14.41
C PHE A 407 14.19 -21.72 13.64
N ILE A 408 15.31 -22.15 14.23
CA ILE A 408 16.63 -22.17 13.58
C ILE A 408 17.10 -23.62 13.48
N LYS A 409 16.70 -24.29 12.40
CA LYS A 409 17.45 -25.38 11.75
C LYS A 409 16.91 -25.65 10.36
#